data_AF-A0A9E2TN85-F1
#
_entry.id   AF-A0A9E2TN85-F1
#
_cell.length_a   1.000
_cell.length_b   1.000
_cell.length_c   1.000
_cell.angle_alpha   90.00
_cell.angle_beta   90.00
_cell.angle_gamma   90.00
#
_symmetry.space_group_name_H-M   'P 1'
#
loop_
_entity.id
_entity.type
_entity.pdbx_description
1 polymer ?
#
loop_
_entity_poly.entity_id
_entity_poly.type
_entity_poly.pdbx_seq_one_letter_code
_entity_poly.pdbx_strand_id
1 'polypeptide(L)'
;MGTDPGTLGTAALAIGALGGASQGIVDGLFKSFTWFDSAGFERVFAVEGKEGGRRWPVMYKTTLDPLLPVLKIAYGKDVMELLRAQYRSGRVSGDLPRTLRQGVRIGFGMMEVQTIVLVATELGVSADMATLAAQAIDSARRQRSQSEQFKSEGDSVSSSQPAMTDEQRSAMARLETMIDARIDAALALADTQYVSQTKLLATFVSLVISFAVGWSLDMVPGQWGWCLLVGLAAVPLSPVAKDLSTAIHEAAKTLKAR
;
A
#
# COMPACT_ATOMS: atom_id res chain seq x y z
N MET A 1 21.31 -34.86 -26.62
CA MET A 1 22.04 -33.64 -26.20
C MET A 1 22.33 -33.77 -24.72
N GLY A 2 23.58 -34.05 -24.35
CA GLY A 2 23.99 -34.02 -22.94
C GLY A 2 23.92 -32.57 -22.46
N THR A 3 23.16 -32.32 -21.39
CA THR A 3 23.10 -31.00 -20.78
C THR A 3 24.36 -30.82 -19.92
N ASP A 4 25.38 -30.16 -20.48
CA ASP A 4 26.55 -29.78 -19.70
C ASP A 4 26.11 -28.88 -18.54
N PRO A 5 26.50 -29.16 -17.28
CA PRO A 5 26.06 -28.38 -16.12
C PRO A 5 26.41 -26.88 -16.20
N GLY A 6 27.45 -26.50 -16.95
CA GLY A 6 27.80 -25.11 -17.24
C GLY A 6 26.78 -24.37 -18.13
N THR A 7 26.06 -25.09 -18.99
CA THR A 7 25.02 -24.50 -19.84
C THR A 7 23.75 -24.17 -19.06
N LEU A 8 23.42 -24.95 -18.03
CA LEU A 8 22.25 -24.73 -17.18
C LEU A 8 22.40 -23.45 -16.35
N GLY A 9 23.57 -23.21 -15.74
CA GLY A 9 23.83 -21.98 -14.99
C GLY A 9 23.78 -20.73 -15.86
N THR A 10 24.34 -20.81 -17.07
CA THR A 10 24.31 -19.72 -18.06
C THR A 10 22.88 -19.43 -18.53
N ALA A 11 22.10 -20.48 -18.82
CA ALA A 11 20.70 -20.34 -19.18
C ALA A 11 19.86 -19.72 -18.05
N ALA A 12 20.04 -20.16 -16.81
CA ALA A 12 19.35 -19.60 -15.66
C ALA A 12 19.66 -18.11 -15.44
N LEU A 13 20.93 -17.71 -15.59
CA LEU A 13 21.34 -16.30 -15.53
C LEU A 13 20.72 -15.47 -16.67
N ALA A 14 20.73 -15.98 -17.90
CA ALA A 14 20.13 -15.29 -19.04
C ALA A 14 18.61 -15.11 -18.88
N ILE A 15 17.91 -16.15 -18.42
CA ILE A 15 16.46 -16.11 -18.15
C ILE A 15 16.16 -15.11 -17.03
N GLY A 16 16.92 -15.11 -15.94
CA GLY A 16 16.73 -14.15 -14.86
C GLY A 16 17.05 -12.71 -15.28
N ALA A 17 18.07 -12.50 -16.12
CA ALA A 17 18.39 -11.19 -16.69
C ALA A 17 17.25 -10.66 -17.58
N LEU A 18 16.63 -11.52 -18.40
CA LEU A 18 15.42 -11.17 -19.16
C LEU A 18 14.29 -10.74 -18.23
N GLY A 19 14.11 -11.43 -17.10
CA GLY A 19 13.11 -11.08 -16.09
C GLY A 19 13.36 -9.71 -15.48
N GLY A 20 14.60 -9.42 -15.08
CA GLY A 20 15.00 -8.12 -14.54
C GLY A 20 14.86 -6.98 -15.57
N ALA A 21 15.23 -7.21 -16.83
CA ALA A 21 15.03 -6.25 -17.91
C ALA A 21 13.54 -5.98 -18.17
N SER A 22 12.71 -7.03 -18.17
CA SER A 22 11.26 -6.90 -18.33
C SER A 22 10.63 -6.11 -17.20
N GLN A 23 11.08 -6.32 -15.95
CA GLN A 23 10.67 -5.49 -14.81
C GLN A 23 11.10 -4.03 -14.98
N GLY A 24 12.34 -3.78 -15.42
CA GLY A 24 12.82 -2.43 -15.71
C GLY A 24 12.04 -1.72 -16.82
N ILE A 25 11.63 -2.45 -17.87
CA ILE A 25 10.74 -1.93 -18.91
C ILE A 25 9.37 -1.59 -18.32
N VAL A 26 8.83 -2.47 -17.46
CA VAL A 26 7.55 -2.19 -16.81
C VAL A 26 7.64 -0.94 -15.94
N ASP A 27 8.65 -0.85 -15.09
CA ASP A 27 8.84 0.29 -14.19
C ASP A 27 9.18 1.59 -14.93
N GLY A 28 9.94 1.54 -16.03
CA GLY A 28 10.30 2.72 -16.81
C GLY A 28 9.17 3.22 -17.71
N LEU A 29 8.52 2.29 -18.42
CA LEU A 29 7.55 2.62 -19.47
C LEU A 29 6.14 2.79 -18.89
N PHE A 30 5.73 1.96 -17.93
CA PHE A 30 4.36 1.99 -17.40
C PHE A 30 4.18 2.92 -16.21
N LYS A 31 5.23 3.29 -15.48
CA LYS A 31 5.15 4.34 -14.45
C LYS A 31 4.78 5.71 -15.04
N SER A 32 5.13 5.94 -16.31
CA SER A 32 4.74 7.15 -17.05
C SER A 32 3.23 7.19 -17.40
N PHE A 33 2.53 6.06 -17.34
CA PHE A 33 1.08 6.01 -17.58
C PHE A 33 0.31 6.22 -16.28
N THR A 34 -0.39 7.36 -16.22
CA THR A 34 -1.20 7.81 -15.06
C THR A 34 -2.28 6.82 -14.60
N TRP A 35 -2.71 5.93 -15.48
CA TRP A 35 -3.60 4.81 -15.17
C TRP A 35 -2.91 3.81 -14.22
N PHE A 36 -1.68 3.38 -14.51
CA PHE A 36 -1.02 2.31 -13.76
C PHE A 36 -0.53 2.78 -12.39
N ASP A 37 -0.23 4.07 -12.24
CA ASP A 37 0.31 4.66 -11.02
C ASP A 37 -0.68 4.66 -9.83
N SER A 38 -1.99 4.53 -10.10
CA SER A 38 -3.01 4.34 -9.04
C SER A 38 -3.32 2.87 -8.73
N ALA A 39 -2.60 1.92 -9.33
CA ALA A 39 -2.81 0.50 -9.05
C ALA A 39 -2.62 0.19 -7.56
N GLY A 40 -3.60 -0.53 -6.98
CA GLY A 40 -3.63 -0.86 -5.56
C GLY A 40 -4.33 0.18 -4.68
N PHE A 41 -4.44 1.45 -5.09
CA PHE A 41 -5.15 2.48 -4.31
C PHE A 41 -6.64 2.13 -4.13
N GLU A 42 -7.23 1.45 -5.12
CA GLU A 42 -8.60 0.93 -5.09
C GLU A 42 -8.84 -0.07 -3.94
N ARG A 43 -7.79 -0.61 -3.29
CA ARG A 43 -7.94 -1.44 -2.08
C ARG A 43 -8.00 -0.64 -0.80
N VAL A 44 -7.41 0.55 -0.83
CA VAL A 44 -7.39 1.47 0.30
C VAL A 44 -8.76 2.14 0.40
N PHE A 45 -9.25 2.71 -0.70
CA PHE A 45 -10.55 3.38 -0.78
C PHE A 45 -11.32 3.04 -2.06
N ALA A 46 -12.64 2.91 -1.94
CA ALA A 46 -13.54 2.92 -3.08
C ALA A 46 -13.54 4.31 -3.69
N VAL A 47 -13.35 4.38 -4.99
CA VAL A 47 -13.44 5.64 -5.72
C VAL A 47 -14.92 5.87 -6.06
N GLU A 48 -15.58 6.75 -5.28
CA GLU A 48 -16.97 7.18 -5.48
C GLU A 48 -17.27 7.46 -6.97
N GLY A 49 -18.29 6.79 -7.53
CA GLY A 49 -18.94 7.17 -8.79
C GLY A 49 -18.31 6.69 -10.10
N LYS A 50 -17.24 5.90 -10.08
CA LYS A 50 -16.82 5.14 -11.28
C LYS A 50 -17.07 3.65 -11.05
N GLU A 51 -17.95 3.05 -11.85
CA GLU A 51 -18.01 1.60 -12.13
C GLU A 51 -16.72 1.06 -12.80
N GLY A 52 -15.55 1.61 -12.44
CA GLY A 52 -14.31 1.48 -13.16
C GLY A 52 -13.10 1.51 -12.25
N GLY A 53 -13.18 0.89 -11.06
CA GLY A 53 -12.07 0.06 -10.61
C GLY A 53 -12.10 -1.20 -11.49
N ARG A 54 -10.96 -1.61 -12.07
CA ARG A 54 -10.91 -2.67 -13.10
C ARG A 54 -11.87 -3.82 -12.76
N ARG A 55 -12.83 -4.12 -13.65
CA ARG A 55 -13.58 -5.40 -13.69
C ARG A 55 -12.59 -6.55 -13.96
N TRP A 56 -11.75 -6.86 -12.98
CA TRP A 56 -10.91 -8.04 -12.94
C TRP A 56 -11.35 -8.84 -11.71
N PRO A 57 -11.45 -10.17 -11.79
CA PRO A 57 -12.67 -10.93 -11.50
C PRO A 57 -13.03 -11.11 -10.02
N VAL A 58 -12.45 -10.31 -9.11
CA VAL A 58 -12.70 -10.43 -7.68
C VAL A 58 -12.85 -9.04 -7.08
N MET A 59 -14.09 -8.67 -6.74
CA MET A 59 -14.36 -7.51 -5.88
C MET A 59 -13.84 -7.83 -4.49
N TYR A 60 -12.80 -7.14 -4.06
CA TYR A 60 -12.33 -7.25 -2.69
C TYR A 60 -12.84 -6.04 -1.92
N LYS A 61 -13.38 -6.28 -0.72
CA LYS A 61 -13.84 -5.21 0.17
C LYS A 61 -12.70 -4.22 0.42
N THR A 62 -12.96 -2.97 0.11
CA THR A 62 -12.18 -1.81 0.51
C THR A 62 -12.09 -1.77 2.03
N THR A 63 -10.91 -1.41 2.53
CA THR A 63 -10.58 -1.59 3.95
C THR A 63 -10.77 -0.33 4.77
N LEU A 64 -10.68 0.85 4.16
CA LEU A 64 -10.74 2.14 4.85
C LEU A 64 -11.92 3.04 4.44
N ASP A 65 -12.87 2.57 3.64
CA ASP A 65 -14.06 3.36 3.25
C ASP A 65 -14.82 3.98 4.42
N PRO A 66 -15.01 3.28 5.57
CA PRO A 66 -15.65 3.89 6.74
C PRO A 66 -14.93 5.14 7.26
N LEU A 67 -13.63 5.32 6.97
CA LEU A 67 -12.87 6.50 7.37
C LEU A 67 -13.05 7.68 6.40
N LEU A 68 -13.65 7.50 5.22
CA LEU A 68 -13.83 8.60 4.26
C LEU A 68 -14.57 9.81 4.83
N PRO A 69 -15.69 9.67 5.58
CA PRO A 69 -16.35 10.81 6.21
C PRO A 69 -15.43 11.56 7.18
N VAL A 70 -14.61 10.82 7.94
CA VAL A 70 -13.64 11.38 8.90
C VAL A 70 -12.58 12.20 8.17
N LEU A 71 -12.04 11.65 7.09
CA LEU A 71 -11.01 12.28 6.28
C LEU A 71 -11.55 13.50 5.52
N LYS A 72 -12.81 13.44 5.05
CA LYS A 72 -13.51 14.57 4.42
C LYS A 72 -13.71 15.74 5.40
N ILE A 73 -13.97 15.46 6.68
CA ILE A 73 -14.03 16.51 7.72
C ILE A 73 -12.65 17.15 7.95
N ALA A 74 -11.59 16.34 7.97
CA ALA A 74 -10.24 16.82 8.26
C ALA A 74 -9.59 17.62 7.12
N TYR A 75 -9.75 17.18 5.87
CA TYR A 75 -9.04 17.73 4.70
C TYR A 75 -9.95 18.36 3.65
N GLY A 76 -11.28 18.28 3.83
CA GLY A 76 -12.25 18.86 2.90
C GLY A 76 -12.65 17.91 1.76
N LYS A 77 -13.27 18.49 0.72
CA LYS A 77 -13.90 17.75 -0.39
C LYS A 77 -12.89 17.05 -1.30
N ASP A 78 -11.68 17.62 -1.43
CA ASP A 78 -10.64 17.13 -2.35
C ASP A 78 -9.69 16.10 -1.70
N VAL A 79 -10.08 15.55 -0.55
CA VAL A 79 -9.25 14.60 0.22
C VAL A 79 -8.83 13.39 -0.62
N MET A 80 -9.69 12.92 -1.52
CA MET A 80 -9.36 11.77 -2.38
C MET A 80 -8.27 12.09 -3.40
N GLU A 81 -8.22 13.32 -3.91
CA GLU A 81 -7.17 13.75 -4.81
C GLU A 81 -5.84 13.89 -4.08
N LEU A 82 -5.86 14.48 -2.88
CA LEU A 82 -4.71 14.60 -2.00
C LEU A 82 -4.12 13.22 -1.64
N LEU A 83 -4.96 12.28 -1.18
CA LEU A 83 -4.50 10.95 -0.80
C LEU A 83 -3.98 10.17 -2.01
N ARG A 84 -4.59 10.34 -3.19
CA ARG A 84 -4.09 9.74 -4.43
C ARG A 84 -2.74 10.33 -4.83
N ALA A 85 -2.56 11.64 -4.72
CA ALA A 85 -1.28 12.29 -5.02
C ALA A 85 -0.16 11.79 -4.07
N GLN A 86 -0.45 11.67 -2.78
CA GLN A 86 0.51 11.14 -1.80
C GLN A 86 0.80 9.65 -2.00
N TYR A 87 -0.20 8.85 -2.40
CA TYR A 87 0.02 7.45 -2.75
C TYR A 87 1.02 7.32 -3.91
N ARG A 88 0.94 8.21 -4.90
CA ARG A 88 1.86 8.23 -6.05
C ARG A 88 3.27 8.68 -5.67
N SER A 89 3.40 9.68 -4.80
CA SER A 89 4.72 10.18 -4.38
C SER A 89 5.47 9.21 -3.47
N GLY A 90 4.76 8.34 -2.74
CA GLY A 90 5.35 7.28 -1.94
C GLY A 90 4.29 6.46 -1.21
N ARG A 91 3.91 5.32 -1.78
CA ARG A 91 2.79 4.46 -1.34
C ARG A 91 2.85 4.09 0.15
N VAL A 92 3.68 3.11 0.50
CA VAL A 92 3.80 2.56 1.87
C VAL A 92 4.86 3.30 2.68
N SER A 93 5.88 3.83 2.01
CA SER A 93 7.03 4.48 2.66
C SER A 93 7.01 6.01 2.57
N GLY A 94 6.00 6.61 1.93
CA GLY A 94 5.87 8.07 1.83
C GLY A 94 4.96 8.66 2.91
N ASP A 95 4.38 9.82 2.62
CA ASP A 95 3.61 10.62 3.59
C ASP A 95 2.16 10.16 3.79
N LEU A 96 1.69 9.20 2.99
CA LEU A 96 0.30 8.73 3.02
C LEU A 96 -0.11 8.14 4.38
N PRO A 97 0.62 7.19 5.00
CA PRO A 97 0.25 6.64 6.31
C PRO A 97 0.15 7.75 7.35
N ARG A 98 1.11 8.69 7.36
CA ARG A 98 1.12 9.82 8.30
C ARG A 98 -0.09 10.71 8.10
N THR A 99 -0.42 11.04 6.85
CA THR A 99 -1.56 11.88 6.51
C THR A 99 -2.89 11.22 6.87
N LEU A 100 -3.03 9.90 6.64
CA LEU A 100 -4.20 9.14 7.06
C LEU A 100 -4.38 9.19 8.57
N ARG A 101 -3.34 8.85 9.34
CA ARG A 101 -3.40 8.86 10.81
C ARG A 101 -3.72 10.26 11.36
N GLN A 102 -3.07 11.29 10.82
CA GLN A 102 -3.34 12.67 11.21
C GLN A 102 -4.76 13.09 10.84
N GLY A 103 -5.24 12.71 9.66
CA GLY A 103 -6.58 13.02 9.19
C GLY A 103 -7.66 12.37 10.05
N VAL A 104 -7.47 11.11 10.44
CA VAL A 104 -8.38 10.43 11.37
C VAL A 104 -8.43 11.15 12.72
N ARG A 105 -7.28 11.47 13.30
CA ARG A 105 -7.21 12.17 14.59
C ARG A 105 -7.90 13.53 14.55
N ILE A 106 -7.66 14.30 13.49
CA ILE A 106 -8.27 15.61 13.26
C ILE A 106 -9.80 15.47 13.05
N GLY A 107 -10.21 14.55 12.18
CA GLY A 107 -11.62 14.36 11.81
C GLY A 107 -12.47 13.84 12.97
N PHE A 108 -12.01 12.82 13.70
CA PHE A 108 -12.66 12.39 14.94
C PHE A 108 -12.71 13.50 15.99
N GLY A 109 -11.66 14.32 16.04
CA GLY A 109 -11.62 15.52 16.87
C GLY A 109 -12.72 16.54 16.57
N MET A 110 -13.37 16.49 15.40
CA MET A 110 -14.45 17.41 14.98
C MET A 110 -15.82 16.73 14.77
N MET A 111 -15.87 15.41 14.71
CA MET A 111 -17.08 14.63 14.41
C MET A 111 -18.02 14.47 15.62
N GLU A 112 -19.31 14.22 15.40
CA GLU A 112 -20.26 13.89 16.48
C GLU A 112 -19.97 12.50 17.08
N VAL A 113 -20.19 12.33 18.38
CA VAL A 113 -20.00 11.06 19.12
C VAL A 113 -20.69 9.89 18.41
N GLN A 114 -21.95 10.05 18.00
CA GLN A 114 -22.72 8.99 17.34
C GLN A 114 -22.08 8.53 16.03
N THR A 115 -21.56 9.47 15.24
CA THR A 115 -20.89 9.17 13.98
C THR A 115 -19.54 8.49 14.22
N ILE A 116 -18.80 8.88 15.26
CA ILE A 116 -17.54 8.19 15.64
C ILE A 116 -17.83 6.73 15.99
N VAL A 117 -18.89 6.45 16.75
CA VAL A 117 -19.29 5.08 17.11
C VAL A 117 -19.65 4.27 15.86
N LEU A 118 -20.42 4.85 14.94
CA LEU A 118 -20.78 4.19 13.69
C LEU A 118 -19.54 3.83 12.85
N VAL A 119 -18.64 4.80 12.63
CA VAL A 119 -17.40 4.56 11.87
C VAL A 119 -16.52 3.51 12.55
N ALA A 120 -16.36 3.58 13.87
CA ALA A 120 -15.55 2.61 14.62
C ALA A 120 -16.14 1.20 14.54
N THR A 121 -17.47 1.05 14.63
CA THR A 121 -18.13 -0.26 14.53
C THR A 121 -18.07 -0.83 13.12
N GLU A 122 -18.16 -0.01 12.07
CA GLU A 122 -17.90 -0.44 10.68
C GLU A 122 -16.44 -0.88 10.47
N LEU A 123 -15.50 -0.28 11.21
CA LEU A 123 -14.12 -0.74 11.32
C LEU A 123 -13.95 -1.94 12.26
N GLY A 124 -15.03 -2.64 12.62
CA GLY A 124 -14.99 -3.87 13.41
C GLY A 124 -14.57 -3.69 14.87
N VAL A 125 -14.62 -2.47 15.40
CA VAL A 125 -14.51 -2.21 16.85
C VAL A 125 -15.82 -2.61 17.53
N SER A 126 -15.77 -3.19 18.73
CA SER A 126 -16.99 -3.51 19.47
C SER A 126 -17.77 -2.23 19.82
N ALA A 127 -19.11 -2.32 19.81
CA ALA A 127 -19.97 -1.16 20.07
C ALA A 127 -19.66 -0.50 21.43
N ASP A 128 -19.37 -1.29 22.46
CA ASP A 128 -19.04 -0.80 23.80
C ASP A 128 -17.73 0.00 23.80
N MET A 129 -16.67 -0.53 23.16
CA MET A 129 -15.38 0.16 23.07
C MET A 129 -15.49 1.42 22.21
N ALA A 130 -16.20 1.34 21.09
CA ALA A 130 -16.45 2.47 20.21
C ALA A 130 -17.17 3.61 20.97
N THR A 131 -18.16 3.27 21.79
CA THR A 131 -18.90 4.24 22.62
C THR A 131 -17.99 4.89 23.66
N LEU A 132 -17.22 4.09 24.41
CA LEU A 132 -16.28 4.61 25.41
C LEU A 132 -15.20 5.51 24.79
N ALA A 133 -14.66 5.12 23.63
CA ALA A 133 -13.66 5.91 22.90
C ALA A 133 -14.25 7.21 22.35
N ALA A 134 -15.48 7.18 21.81
CA ALA A 134 -16.15 8.38 21.32
C ALA A 134 -16.44 9.38 22.45
N GLN A 135 -16.85 8.88 23.63
CA GLN A 135 -17.01 9.71 24.84
C GLN A 135 -15.67 10.29 25.33
N ALA A 136 -14.59 9.51 25.26
CA ALA A 136 -13.24 10.00 25.58
C ALA A 136 -12.82 11.16 24.67
N ILE A 137 -13.06 11.02 23.36
CA ILE A 137 -12.77 12.07 22.37
C ILE A 137 -13.60 13.34 22.63
N ASP A 138 -14.89 13.20 22.99
CA ASP A 138 -15.76 14.34 23.31
C ASP A 138 -15.34 15.04 24.60
N SER A 139 -15.01 14.29 25.66
CA SER A 139 -14.50 14.86 26.90
C SER A 139 -13.18 15.61 26.68
N ALA A 140 -12.26 15.05 25.89
CA ALA A 140 -11.02 15.73 25.51
C ALA A 140 -11.27 17.01 24.69
N ARG A 141 -12.29 17.03 23.82
CA ARG A 141 -12.70 18.22 23.06
C ARG A 141 -13.23 19.32 23.98
N ARG A 142 -14.10 18.98 24.93
CA ARG A 142 -14.65 19.93 25.92
C ARG A 142 -13.56 20.53 26.80
N GLN A 143 -12.59 19.72 27.23
CA GLN A 143 -11.45 20.18 28.01
C GLN A 143 -10.57 21.18 27.25
N ARG A 144 -10.28 20.93 25.96
CA ARG A 144 -9.53 21.89 25.12
C ARG A 144 -10.25 23.22 25.00
N SER A 145 -11.56 23.18 24.71
CA SER A 145 -12.39 24.38 24.56
C SER A 145 -12.38 25.24 25.83
N GLN A 146 -12.51 24.61 27.01
CA GLN A 146 -12.43 25.33 28.29
C GLN A 146 -11.04 25.91 28.54
N SER A 147 -9.97 25.16 28.24
CA SER A 147 -8.59 25.64 28.44
C SER A 147 -8.23 26.86 27.58
N GLU A 148 -8.82 26.98 26.38
CA GLU A 148 -8.68 28.15 25.50
C GLU A 148 -9.47 29.35 26.04
N GLN A 149 -10.64 29.10 26.64
CA GLN A 149 -11.48 30.12 27.27
C GLN A 149 -10.81 30.69 28.54
N PHE A 150 -10.28 29.83 29.42
CA PHE A 150 -9.55 30.23 30.63
C PHE A 150 -8.20 30.90 30.37
N LYS A 151 -7.59 30.71 29.18
CA LYS A 151 -6.38 31.47 28.80
C LYS A 151 -6.67 32.92 28.38
N SER A 152 -7.92 33.23 28.02
CA SER A 152 -8.32 34.58 27.60
C SER A 152 -8.89 35.42 28.75
N GLU A 153 -9.36 34.78 29.84
CA GLU A 153 -9.80 35.44 31.07
C GLU A 153 -8.82 35.12 32.21
N GLY A 154 -7.98 36.09 32.57
CA GLY A 154 -7.05 35.96 33.68
C GLY A 154 -7.75 35.67 35.01
N ASP A 155 -7.18 34.71 35.73
CA ASP A 155 -7.42 34.31 37.12
C ASP A 155 -8.63 33.42 37.48
N SER A 156 -8.23 32.22 37.92
CA SER A 156 -8.76 31.45 39.06
C SER A 156 -10.27 31.16 39.14
N VAL A 157 -10.70 30.03 38.56
CA VAL A 157 -11.70 29.16 39.19
C VAL A 157 -11.34 27.70 38.92
N SER A 158 -11.15 26.94 39.99
CA SER A 158 -10.97 25.50 40.03
C SER A 158 -12.14 24.76 39.35
N SER A 159 -11.94 24.29 38.12
CA SER A 159 -12.92 23.48 37.40
C SER A 159 -12.78 22.00 37.77
N SER A 160 -13.53 21.57 38.78
CA SER A 160 -13.77 20.17 39.11
C SER A 160 -14.68 19.50 38.07
N GLN A 161 -14.26 19.47 36.80
CA GLN A 161 -14.85 18.53 35.85
C GLN A 161 -14.16 17.17 35.99
N PRO A 162 -14.90 16.05 35.94
CA PRO A 162 -14.31 14.74 36.08
C PRO A 162 -13.27 14.56 34.98
N ALA A 163 -12.02 14.37 35.39
CA ALA A 163 -10.95 13.99 34.50
C ALA A 163 -11.38 12.75 33.72
N MET A 164 -11.02 12.70 32.44
CA MET A 164 -11.29 11.56 31.55
C MET A 164 -10.94 10.26 32.27
N THR A 165 -11.90 9.33 32.34
CA THR A 165 -11.73 8.12 33.15
C THR A 165 -10.60 7.26 32.56
N ASP A 166 -9.93 6.48 33.40
CA ASP A 166 -8.86 5.60 32.91
C ASP A 166 -9.39 4.55 31.92
N GLU A 167 -10.64 4.13 32.09
CA GLU A 167 -11.34 3.26 31.15
C GLU A 167 -11.54 3.94 29.78
N GLN A 168 -12.02 5.19 29.76
CA GLN A 168 -12.15 5.99 28.54
C GLN A 168 -10.79 6.22 27.85
N ARG A 169 -9.73 6.49 28.62
CA ARG A 169 -8.37 6.65 28.09
C ARG A 169 -7.86 5.36 27.46
N SER A 170 -8.11 4.23 28.11
CA SER A 170 -7.73 2.91 27.58
C SER A 170 -8.50 2.56 26.30
N ALA A 171 -9.81 2.88 26.24
CA ALA A 171 -10.65 2.65 25.08
C ALA A 171 -10.20 3.51 23.88
N MET A 172 -9.91 4.79 24.12
CA MET A 172 -9.38 5.69 23.10
C MET A 172 -8.04 5.19 22.54
N ALA A 173 -7.10 4.80 23.40
CA ALA A 173 -5.81 4.27 22.97
C ALA A 173 -5.94 2.97 22.16
N ARG A 174 -6.87 2.09 22.54
CA ARG A 174 -7.17 0.86 21.79
C ARG A 174 -7.79 1.17 20.43
N LEU A 175 -8.72 2.12 20.35
CA LEU A 175 -9.31 2.57 19.10
C LEU A 175 -8.23 3.11 18.15
N GLU A 176 -7.37 4.00 18.63
CA GLU A 176 -6.25 4.54 17.83
C GLU A 176 -5.34 3.42 17.30
N THR A 177 -4.96 2.49 18.18
CA THR A 177 -4.11 1.34 17.81
C THR A 177 -4.78 0.46 16.74
N MET A 178 -6.09 0.20 16.86
CA MET A 178 -6.84 -0.58 15.87
C MET A 178 -6.94 0.12 14.52
N ILE A 179 -7.12 1.44 14.51
CA ILE A 179 -7.19 2.22 13.27
C ILE A 179 -5.82 2.26 12.60
N ASP A 180 -4.75 2.49 13.36
CA ASP A 180 -3.38 2.48 12.84
C ASP A 180 -3.06 1.11 12.22
N ALA A 181 -3.40 0.02 12.90
CA ALA A 181 -3.21 -1.34 12.37
C ALA A 181 -4.02 -1.59 11.09
N ARG A 182 -5.24 -1.06 10.99
CA ARG A 182 -6.05 -1.18 9.76
C ARG A 182 -5.48 -0.36 8.62
N ILE A 183 -4.99 0.84 8.88
CA ILE A 183 -4.31 1.67 7.87
C ILE A 183 -3.09 0.92 7.34
N ASP A 184 -2.27 0.36 8.22
CA ASP A 184 -1.07 -0.38 7.83
C ASP A 184 -1.43 -1.63 7.02
N ALA A 185 -2.44 -2.39 7.44
CA ALA A 185 -2.93 -3.56 6.71
C ALA A 185 -3.46 -3.18 5.31
N ALA A 186 -4.22 -2.09 5.21
CA ALA A 186 -4.76 -1.59 3.94
C ALA A 186 -3.65 -1.22 2.96
N LEU A 187 -2.63 -0.51 3.45
CA LEU A 187 -1.49 -0.09 2.63
C LEU A 187 -0.60 -1.27 2.23
N ALA A 188 -0.37 -2.24 3.12
CA ALA A 188 0.35 -3.47 2.81
C ALA A 188 -0.37 -4.31 1.73
N LEU A 189 -1.70 -4.40 1.81
CA LEU A 189 -2.51 -5.07 0.78
C LEU A 189 -2.45 -4.34 -0.56
N ALA A 190 -2.54 -3.00 -0.55
CA ALA A 190 -2.42 -2.19 -1.75
C ALA A 190 -1.06 -2.38 -2.45
N ASP A 191 0.02 -2.42 -1.67
CA ASP A 191 1.38 -2.64 -2.19
C ASP A 191 1.57 -4.06 -2.73
N THR A 192 1.06 -5.07 -2.02
CA THR A 192 1.09 -6.46 -2.51
C THR A 192 0.37 -6.59 -3.84
N GLN A 193 -0.79 -5.93 -4.00
CA GLN A 193 -1.49 -5.90 -5.27
C GLN A 193 -0.69 -5.19 -6.36
N TYR A 194 -0.11 -4.03 -6.06
CA TYR A 194 0.74 -3.32 -7.01
C TYR A 194 1.88 -4.23 -7.49
N VAL A 195 2.63 -4.83 -6.56
CA VAL A 195 3.75 -5.73 -6.88
C VAL A 195 3.29 -6.92 -7.72
N SER A 196 2.14 -7.51 -7.38
CA SER A 196 1.56 -8.61 -8.16
C SER A 196 1.20 -8.20 -9.58
N GLN A 197 0.56 -7.02 -9.76
CA GLN A 197 0.22 -6.50 -11.08
C GLN A 197 1.46 -6.16 -11.91
N THR A 198 2.48 -5.56 -11.30
CA THR A 198 3.78 -5.28 -11.94
C THR A 198 4.46 -6.57 -12.38
N LYS A 199 4.47 -7.61 -11.52
CA LYS A 199 5.01 -8.92 -11.88
C LYS A 199 4.26 -9.56 -13.04
N LEU A 200 2.93 -9.53 -13.03
CA LEU A 200 2.10 -10.06 -14.11
C LEU A 200 2.40 -9.36 -15.44
N LEU A 201 2.50 -8.03 -15.42
CA LEU A 201 2.82 -7.26 -16.61
C LEU A 201 4.26 -7.53 -17.08
N ALA A 202 5.21 -7.67 -16.16
CA ALA A 202 6.58 -8.02 -16.49
C ALA A 202 6.66 -9.42 -17.12
N THR A 203 5.84 -10.37 -16.66
CA THR A 203 5.75 -11.71 -17.26
C THR A 203 5.21 -11.64 -18.67
N PHE A 204 4.22 -10.78 -18.91
CA PHE A 204 3.70 -10.53 -20.25
C PHE A 204 4.76 -9.91 -21.17
N VAL A 205 5.49 -8.88 -20.71
CA VAL A 205 6.59 -8.27 -21.47
C VAL A 205 7.68 -9.30 -21.79
N SER A 206 8.07 -10.11 -20.81
CA SER A 206 9.05 -11.19 -20.97
C SER A 206 8.60 -12.22 -22.01
N LEU A 207 7.33 -12.63 -21.98
CA LEU A 207 6.76 -13.52 -23.00
C LEU A 207 6.88 -12.91 -24.39
N VAL A 208 6.47 -11.66 -24.57
CA VAL A 208 6.54 -10.97 -25.87
C VAL A 208 7.99 -10.92 -26.38
N ILE A 209 8.95 -10.56 -25.53
CA ILE A 209 10.37 -10.54 -25.91
C ILE A 209 10.86 -11.94 -26.27
N SER A 210 10.52 -12.96 -25.47
CA SER A 210 10.94 -14.33 -25.73
C SER A 210 10.40 -14.85 -27.07
N PHE A 211 9.14 -14.58 -27.40
CA PHE A 211 8.56 -14.93 -28.70
C PHE A 211 9.18 -14.13 -29.85
N ALA A 212 9.45 -12.83 -29.66
CA ALA A 212 10.11 -12.01 -30.67
C ALA A 212 11.53 -12.51 -31.00
N VAL A 213 12.29 -12.92 -29.98
CA VAL A 213 13.61 -13.53 -30.17
C VAL A 213 13.49 -14.88 -30.88
N GLY A 214 12.57 -15.74 -30.46
CA GLY A 214 12.34 -17.04 -31.11
C GLY A 214 11.93 -16.90 -32.58
N TRP A 215 11.11 -15.90 -32.90
CA TRP A 215 10.77 -15.54 -34.28
C TRP A 215 12.01 -15.09 -35.06
N SER A 216 12.82 -14.19 -34.48
CA SER A 216 14.03 -13.67 -35.14
C SER A 216 15.10 -14.72 -35.41
N LEU A 217 15.04 -15.87 -34.74
CA LEU A 217 15.94 -17.01 -34.92
C LEU A 217 15.35 -18.10 -35.84
N ASP A 218 14.24 -17.82 -36.53
CA ASP A 218 13.53 -18.74 -37.41
C ASP A 218 13.19 -20.09 -36.73
N MET A 219 12.81 -20.05 -35.45
CA MET A 219 12.48 -21.26 -34.68
C MET A 219 11.25 -21.99 -35.25
N VAL A 220 11.42 -23.28 -35.51
CA VAL A 220 10.36 -24.18 -36.00
C VAL A 220 9.20 -24.23 -34.99
N PRO A 221 7.92 -24.33 -35.43
CA PRO A 221 6.74 -24.33 -34.54
C PRO A 221 6.81 -25.30 -33.35
N GLY A 222 7.49 -26.44 -33.49
CA GLY A 222 7.69 -27.42 -32.40
C GLY A 222 8.55 -26.92 -31.23
N GLN A 223 9.27 -25.82 -31.38
CA GLN A 223 10.18 -25.28 -30.37
C GLN A 223 9.60 -24.06 -29.62
N TRP A 224 8.39 -23.62 -29.96
CA TRP A 224 7.73 -22.46 -29.34
C TRP A 224 7.42 -22.69 -27.85
N GLY A 225 7.31 -23.97 -27.43
CA GLY A 225 7.18 -24.34 -26.02
C GLY A 225 8.36 -23.83 -25.16
N TRP A 226 9.57 -23.76 -25.72
CA TRP A 226 10.73 -23.21 -25.02
C TRP A 226 10.62 -21.70 -24.81
N CYS A 227 10.07 -20.96 -25.78
CA CYS A 227 9.83 -19.52 -25.62
C CYS A 227 8.82 -19.24 -24.50
N LEU A 228 7.76 -20.05 -24.44
CA LEU A 228 6.77 -19.96 -23.36
C LEU A 228 7.39 -20.26 -21.99
N LEU A 229 8.18 -21.34 -21.89
CA LEU A 229 8.87 -21.69 -20.64
C LEU A 229 9.85 -20.60 -20.18
N VAL A 230 10.67 -20.09 -21.09
CA VAL A 230 11.63 -19.01 -20.83
C VAL A 230 10.90 -17.74 -20.37
N GLY A 231 9.87 -17.32 -21.11
CA GLY A 231 9.11 -16.12 -20.81
C GLY A 231 8.42 -16.18 -19.43
N LEU A 232 7.81 -17.31 -19.09
CA LEU A 232 7.15 -17.53 -17.78
C LEU A 232 8.15 -17.64 -16.62
N ALA A 233 9.30 -18.28 -16.84
CA ALA A 233 10.30 -18.50 -15.80
C ALA A 233 11.14 -17.24 -15.50
N ALA A 234 11.25 -16.30 -16.45
CA ALA A 234 12.10 -15.13 -16.35
C ALA A 234 11.85 -14.26 -15.11
N VAL A 235 10.60 -13.83 -14.89
CA VAL A 235 10.23 -12.94 -13.79
C VAL A 235 10.42 -13.56 -12.40
N PRO A 236 9.96 -14.80 -12.11
CA PRO A 236 10.20 -15.41 -10.81
C PRO A 236 11.68 -15.76 -10.56
N LEU A 237 12.47 -16.02 -11.61
CA LEU A 237 13.92 -16.28 -11.49
C LEU A 237 14.77 -15.01 -11.37
N SER A 238 14.24 -13.83 -11.72
CA SER A 238 14.95 -12.56 -11.67
C SER A 238 15.67 -12.29 -10.33
N PRO A 239 15.01 -12.45 -9.15
CA PRO A 239 15.69 -12.24 -7.86
C PRO A 239 16.87 -13.18 -7.65
N VAL A 240 16.71 -14.47 -7.98
CA VAL A 240 17.75 -15.50 -7.82
C VAL A 240 18.96 -15.19 -8.70
N ALA A 241 18.73 -14.77 -9.94
CA ALA A 241 19.81 -14.37 -10.85
C ALA A 241 20.54 -13.11 -10.37
N LYS A 242 19.81 -12.16 -9.78
CA LYS A 242 20.40 -10.95 -9.20
C LYS A 242 21.29 -11.27 -8.00
N ASP A 243 20.83 -12.13 -7.09
CA ASP A 243 21.60 -12.55 -5.92
C ASP A 243 22.87 -13.31 -6.34
N LEU A 244 22.74 -14.23 -7.31
CA LEU A 244 23.87 -14.97 -7.85
C LEU A 244 24.89 -14.05 -8.55
N SER A 245 24.41 -13.10 -9.35
CA SER A 245 25.28 -12.11 -10.01
C SER A 245 26.02 -11.24 -9.00
N THR A 246 25.36 -10.83 -7.92
CA THR A 246 25.96 -10.04 -6.84
C THR A 246 27.03 -10.84 -6.11
N ALA A 247 26.74 -12.09 -5.73
CA ALA A 247 27.71 -12.97 -5.06
C ALA A 247 28.95 -13.24 -5.93
N ILE A 248 28.78 -13.48 -7.24
CA ILE A 248 29.90 -13.66 -8.17
C ILE A 248 30.71 -12.37 -8.28
N HIS A 249 30.06 -11.20 -8.30
CA HIS A 249 30.76 -9.91 -8.36
C HIS A 249 31.59 -9.64 -7.10
N GLU A 250 31.05 -9.95 -5.91
CA GLU A 250 31.78 -9.83 -4.65
C GLU A 250 32.96 -10.82 -4.56
N ALA A 251 32.76 -12.07 -5.01
CA ALA A 251 33.83 -13.07 -5.11
C ALA A 251 34.93 -12.64 -6.09
N ALA A 252 34.57 -12.09 -7.25
CA ALA A 252 35.53 -11.60 -8.23
C ALA A 252 36.30 -10.37 -7.71
N LYS A 253 35.63 -9.47 -6.98
CA LYS A 253 36.25 -8.30 -6.36
C LYS A 253 37.25 -8.70 -5.27
N THR A 254 36.91 -9.68 -4.44
CA THR A 254 37.80 -10.21 -3.40
C THR A 254 38.99 -10.97 -3.99
N LEU A 255 38.81 -11.68 -5.10
CA LEU A 255 39.92 -12.32 -5.82
C LEU A 255 40.90 -11.30 -6.41
N LYS A 256 40.40 -10.21 -7.00
CA LYS A 256 41.23 -9.12 -7.57
C LYS A 256 41.96 -8.28 -6.50
N ALA A 257 41.51 -8.35 -5.25
CA ALA A 257 42.12 -7.65 -4.13
C ALA A 257 43.25 -8.45 -3.45
N ARG A 258 43.49 -9.69 -3.89
CA ARG A 258 44.68 -10.49 -3.56
C ARG A 258 45.73 -10.33 -4.65
#